data_AF-W6NHG9-F1
#
_entry.id   AF-W6NHG9-F1
#
_cell.length_a   1.000
_cell.length_b   1.000
_cell.length_c   1.000
_cell.angle_alpha   90.00
_cell.angle_beta   90.00
_cell.angle_gamma   90.00
#
_symmetry.space_group_name_H-M   'P 1'
#
loop_
_entity.id
_entity.type
_entity.pdbx_description
1 polymer ?
#
loop_
_entity_poly.entity_id
_entity_poly.type
_entity_poly.pdbx_seq_one_letter_code
_entity_poly.pdbx_strand_id
1 'polypeptide(L)' 'MNGSNQEILHAEDDDVQVLSLPYLDTSYALNIFLPKNRSGLHEIRARLTGERVQSLLSKLKKTIISVLLCVENFHRAFNG' A
#
# COMPACT_ATOMS: atom_id res chain seq x y z
N MET A 1 5.21 3.16 -20.90
CA MET A 1 4.53 3.14 -19.58
C MET A 1 3.15 2.52 -19.78
N ASN A 2 2.97 1.24 -19.43
CA ASN A 2 1.69 0.54 -19.56
C ASN A 2 0.89 0.72 -18.27
N GLY A 3 0.03 1.74 -18.21
CA GLY A 3 -1.01 1.79 -17.18
C GLY A 3 -2.13 0.84 -17.56
N SER A 4 -2.05 -0.41 -17.12
CA SER A 4 -3.20 -1.32 -17.20
C SER A 4 -4.25 -0.88 -16.18
N ASN A 5 -5.43 -0.45 -16.64
CA ASN A 5 -6.58 -0.24 -15.77
C ASN A 5 -6.91 -1.58 -15.10
N GLN A 6 -6.52 -1.74 -13.84
CA GLN A 6 -6.77 -2.94 -13.06
C GLN A 6 -7.77 -2.63 -11.97
N GLU A 7 -8.70 -3.55 -11.73
CA GLU A 7 -9.53 -3.53 -10.54
C GLU A 7 -8.66 -3.90 -9.34
N ILE A 8 -8.34 -2.91 -8.53
CA ILE A 8 -7.51 -3.07 -7.34
C ILE A 8 -8.33 -2.69 -6.11
N LEU A 9 -8.09 -3.39 -5.01
CA LEU A 9 -8.63 -3.03 -3.71
C LEU A 9 -7.91 -1.77 -3.22
N HIS A 10 -8.65 -0.68 -3.09
CA HIS A 10 -8.13 0.62 -2.72
C HIS A 10 -8.93 1.23 -1.56
N ALA A 11 -8.22 1.91 -0.67
CA ALA A 11 -8.78 2.75 0.38
C ALA A 11 -7.87 3.95 0.60
N GLU A 12 -8.40 5.01 1.17
CA GLU A 12 -7.60 6.16 1.57
C GLU A 12 -8.17 6.83 2.82
N ASP A 13 -7.29 7.51 3.55
CA ASP A 13 -7.64 8.50 4.55
C ASP A 13 -6.99 9.85 4.20
N ASP A 14 -6.97 10.79 5.14
CA ASP A 14 -6.43 12.14 4.92
C ASP A 14 -4.91 12.13 4.64
N ASP A 15 -4.18 11.11 5.08
CA ASP A 15 -2.73 11.08 5.05
C ASP A 15 -2.16 10.04 4.07
N VAL A 16 -2.87 8.93 3.88
CA VAL A 16 -2.37 7.70 3.24
C VAL A 16 -3.37 7.15 2.23
N GLN A 17 -2.85 6.61 1.13
CA GLN A 17 -3.56 5.74 0.21
C GLN A 17 -3.07 4.31 0.39
N VAL A 18 -3.98 3.35 0.33
CA VAL A 18 -3.70 1.93 0.53
C VAL A 18 -4.16 1.14 -0.67
N LEU A 19 -3.27 0.30 -1.17
CA LEU A 19 -3.52 -0.63 -2.26
C LEU A 19 -3.33 -2.05 -1.74
N SER A 20 -4.31 -2.92 -1.95
CA SER A 20 -4.19 -4.34 -1.65
C SER A 20 -4.13 -5.13 -2.95
N LEU A 21 -2.99 -5.80 -3.15
CA LEU A 21 -2.71 -6.66 -4.30
C LEU A 21 -2.74 -8.12 -3.82
N PRO A 22 -3.89 -8.81 -3.92
CA PRO A 22 -3.97 -10.22 -3.55
C PRO A 22 -3.07 -11.06 -4.48
N TYR A 23 -2.39 -12.05 -3.93
CA TYR A 23 -1.68 -13.04 -4.72
C TYR A 23 -2.66 -14.09 -5.26
N LEU A 24 -2.16 -15.07 -6.03
CA LEU A 24 -2.96 -16.15 -6.56
C LEU A 24 -3.70 -16.91 -5.44
N ASP A 25 -3.01 -17.13 -4.32
CA ASP A 25 -3.63 -17.53 -3.06
C ASP A 25 -4.16 -16.28 -2.35
N THR A 26 -5.48 -16.20 -2.20
CA THR A 26 -6.17 -15.06 -1.59
C THR A 26 -5.96 -14.96 -0.08
N SER A 27 -5.32 -15.97 0.54
CA SER A 27 -4.88 -15.92 1.94
C SER A 27 -3.79 -14.88 2.16
N TYR A 28 -3.12 -14.43 1.10
CA TYR A 28 -2.03 -13.46 1.16
C TYR A 28 -2.29 -12.28 0.21
N ALA A 29 -1.97 -11.07 0.70
CA ALA A 29 -2.01 -9.86 -0.11
C ALA A 29 -0.84 -8.95 0.21
N LEU A 30 -0.27 -8.33 -0.82
CA LEU A 30 0.66 -7.23 -0.67
C LEU A 30 -0.12 -5.93 -0.47
N ASN A 31 -0.02 -5.37 0.73
CA ASN A 31 -0.62 -4.08 1.07
C ASN A 31 0.43 -2.97 0.97
N ILE A 32 0.23 -2.03 0.06
CA ILE A 32 1.13 -0.90 -0.18
C ILE A 32 0.48 0.35 0.41
N PHE A 33 1.15 0.95 1.40
CA PHE A 33 0.73 2.19 2.05
C PHE A 33 1.53 3.36 1.48
N LEU A 34 0.86 4.24 0.75
CA LEU A 34 1.45 5.37 0.04
C LEU A 34 1.10 6.68 0.77
N PRO A 35 2.08 7.38 1.36
CA PRO A 35 1.91 8.74 1.83
C PRO A 35 1.36 9.67 0.73
N LYS A 36 0.32 10.44 1.04
CA LYS A 36 -0.12 11.55 0.16
C LYS A 36 0.88 12.71 0.18
N ASN A 37 1.58 12.88 1.30
CA ASN A 37 2.65 13.87 1.45
C ASN A 37 4.02 13.26 1.13
N ARG A 38 4.80 13.92 0.24
CA ARG A 38 6.12 13.46 -0.23
C ARG A 38 7.17 13.32 0.88
N SER A 39 7.08 14.11 1.94
CA SER A 39 7.97 14.01 3.12
C SER A 39 7.36 13.21 4.28
N GLY A 40 6.16 12.66 4.09
CA GLY A 40 5.36 12.05 5.15
C GLY A 40 5.78 10.65 5.57
N LEU A 41 6.76 10.01 4.93
CA LEU A 41 7.09 8.61 5.22
C LEU A 41 7.54 8.39 6.68
N HIS A 42 8.34 9.32 7.23
CA HIS A 42 8.79 9.24 8.62
C HIS A 42 7.61 9.37 9.60
N GLU A 43 6.73 10.34 9.36
CA GLU A 43 5.56 10.62 10.19
C GLU A 43 4.52 9.51 10.11
N ILE A 44 4.28 8.97 8.91
CA ILE A 44 3.36 7.87 8.67
C ILE A 44 3.88 6.58 9.31
N ARG A 45 5.19 6.32 9.28
CA ARG A 45 5.78 5.18 9.98
C ARG A 45 5.49 5.23 11.48
N ALA A 46 5.58 6.39 12.11
CA ALA A 46 5.24 6.55 13.54
C ALA A 46 3.74 6.38 13.81
N ARG A 47 2.87 6.65 12.83
CA ARG A 47 1.40 6.64 12.97
C ARG A 47 0.73 5.38 12.42
N LEU A 48 1.47 4.46 11.80
CA LEU A 48 1.00 3.16 11.32
C LEU A 48 0.89 2.16 12.48
N THR A 49 -0.08 2.38 13.37
CA THR A 49 -0.42 1.42 14.42
C THR A 49 -1.21 0.25 13.86
N GLY A 50 -1.24 -0.88 14.59
CA GLY A 50 -2.00 -2.07 14.18
C GLY A 50 -3.49 -1.77 13.98
N GLU A 51 -4.10 -0.98 14.87
CA GLU A 51 -5.50 -0.54 14.77
C GLU A 51 -5.74 0.29 13.51
N ARG A 52 -4.84 1.24 13.20
CA ARG A 52 -4.97 2.07 12.00
C ARG A 52 -4.83 1.24 10.73
N VAL A 53 -3.89 0.31 10.69
CA VAL A 53 -3.73 -0.64 9.58
C VAL A 53 -5.01 -1.44 9.38
N GLN A 54 -5.56 -2.05 10.43
CA GLN A 54 -6.81 -2.82 10.34
C GLN A 54 -7.99 -1.94 9.88
N SER A 55 -8.10 -0.72 10.41
CA SER A 55 -9.13 0.24 10.00
C SER A 55 -9.05 0.57 8.51
N LEU A 56 -7.85 0.83 7.98
CA LEU A 56 -7.64 1.09 6.55
C LEU A 56 -7.97 -0.13 5.69
N LEU A 57 -7.55 -1.32 6.12
CA LEU A 57 -7.84 -2.58 5.40
C LEU A 57 -9.34 -2.89 5.37
N SER A 58 -10.08 -2.57 6.43
CA SER A 58 -11.54 -2.77 6.47
C SER A 58 -12.32 -1.91 5.48
N LYS A 59 -11.71 -0.81 5.00
CA LYS A 59 -12.31 0.14 4.06
C LYS A 59 -11.97 -0.15 2.60
N LEU A 60 -11.20 -1.20 2.33
CA LEU A 60 -10.78 -1.57 0.98
C LEU A 60 -12.00 -1.87 0.10
N LYS A 61 -12.05 -1.21 -1.05
CA LYS A 61 -13.08 -1.41 -2.07
C LYS A 61 -12.46 -1.54 -3.44
N LYS A 62 -13.06 -2.38 -4.29
CA LYS A 62 -12.63 -2.51 -5.69
C LYS A 62 -12.79 -1.18 -6.41
N THR A 63 -11.69 -0.66 -6.94
CA THR A 63 -11.64 0.60 -7.67
C THR A 63 -10.77 0.42 -8.91
N ILE A 64 -11.18 1.00 -10.03
CA ILE A 64 -10.37 1.04 -11.25
C ILE A 64 -9.36 2.18 -11.09
N ILE A 65 -8.08 1.82 -11.01
CA ILE A 65 -6.99 2.78 -10.84
C ILE A 65 -5.82 2.44 -11.75
N SER A 66 -5.05 3.46 -12.11
CA SER A 66 -3.77 3.31 -12.80
C SER A 66 -2.65 3.24 -11.78
N VAL A 67 -2.00 2.09 -11.66
CA VAL A 67 -0.86 1.90 -10.76
C VAL A 67 0.45 1.98 -11.54
N LEU A 68 1.35 2.84 -11.08
CA LEU A 68 2.74 2.86 -11.49
C LEU A 68 3.57 2.39 -10.29
N LEU A 69 4.03 1.13 -10.33
CA LEU A 69 4.89 0.54 -9.31
C LEU A 69 6.28 0.29 -9.91
N CYS A 70 7.33 0.74 -9.22
CA CYS A 70 8.70 0.39 -9.57
C CYS A 70 9.05 -0.98 -9.00
N VAL A 71 9.68 -1.83 -9.81
CA VAL A 71 10.29 -3.07 -9.31
C VAL A 71 11.57 -2.70 -8.59
N GLU A 72 11.63 -2.98 -7.29
CA GLU A 72 12.77 -2.67 -6.44
C GLU A 72 13.25 -3.92 -5.70
N ASN A 73 14.55 -4.21 -5.77
CA ASN A 73 15.18 -5.32 -5.07
C ASN A 73 15.78 -4.81 -3.77
N PHE A 74 15.12 -5.05 -2.64
CA PHE A 74 15.65 -4.70 -1.33
C PHE A 74 16.63 -5.76 -0.83
N HIS A 75 17.93 -5.46 -0.85
CA HIS A 75 18.93 -6.17 -0.06
C HIS A 75 19.08 -5.48 1.29
N ARG A 76 18.64 -6.14 2.37
CA ARG A 76 18.87 -5.65 3.73
C ARG A 76 20.23 -6.16 4.21
N ALA A 77 21.22 -5.28 4.32
CA ALA A 77 22.45 -5.60 5.03
C ALA A 77 22.11 -5.79 6.51
N PHE A 78 22.24 -7.02 7.00
CA PHE A 78 22.17 -7.33 8.42
C PHE A 78 23.55 -7.03 9.01
N ASN A 79 23.72 -5.84 9.59
CA ASN A 79 24.86 -5.58 10.48
C ASN A 79 24.39 -5.90 11.90
N GLY A 80 24.97 -6.96 12.47
CA GLY A 80 24.78 -7.37 13.86
C GLY A 80 25.54 -6.51 14.85
#